data_AF-K3W464-F1
#
_entry.id   AF-K3W464-F1
#
_cell.length_a   1.000
_cell.length_b   1.000
_cell.length_c   1.000
_cell.angle_alpha   90.00
_cell.angle_beta   90.00
_cell.angle_gamma   90.00
#
_symmetry.space_group_name_H-M   'P 1'
#
loop_
_entity.id
_entity.type
_entity.pdbx_description
1 polymer ?
#
loop_
_entity_poly.entity_id
_entity_poly.type
_entity_poly.pdbx_seq_one_letter_code
_entity_poly.pdbx_strand_id
1 'polypeptide(L)'
;MLGAFVGAFALLGLSTFTSWPVGAGGGVPGTTEVVNPVYTSQAGDCLNWTKRTLSDVTKVDCKAQHMFEVTAVEDIGGAYGPQAPFPTDEQWQEISEERCVKASLAYLGGKFDPAGKYTVGPLNPGERLWQSGQRTLRCGLQVAGPAGGLLPAYGTAKTQDQSAVFDPGVCLGVTEALGVGDPVDCAEPHTFEIVGVVTLPAGDFPPLDKQDEIMSGECPRIAAEYSGGIDFRAKGLIVTWDTRAEESWKAGSFRANCKVGATPAPDNKGLTAWEKSIRNPNAPPLTTANPPQTTAVQQDEPTGAPLHSESKSGSATSSAVTSSSSEKTTTTTTTTTEPTR
;
A
#
# COMPACT_ATOMS: atom_id res chain seq x y z
N MET A 1 61.59 -15.34 58.02
CA MET A 1 60.64 -15.48 59.16
C MET A 1 59.79 -16.72 58.84
N LEU A 2 59.99 -17.85 59.52
CA LEU A 2 59.18 -18.30 60.69
C LEU A 2 57.68 -18.11 60.42
N GLY A 3 56.76 -19.08 60.44
CA GLY A 3 56.67 -20.50 60.78
C GLY A 3 55.18 -20.91 60.53
N ALA A 4 54.89 -22.12 60.08
CA ALA A 4 54.30 -23.22 60.85
C ALA A 4 52.83 -23.08 61.31
N PHE A 5 51.94 -23.92 60.77
CA PHE A 5 50.77 -24.59 61.38
C PHE A 5 50.47 -25.82 60.48
N VAL A 6 50.78 -27.08 60.81
CA VAL A 6 50.08 -28.01 61.74
C VAL A 6 48.57 -27.91 61.55
N GLY A 7 47.79 -28.91 61.12
CA GLY A 7 47.94 -30.35 60.95
C GLY A 7 46.57 -30.98 61.28
N ALA A 8 46.09 -31.98 60.53
CA ALA A 8 45.16 -33.00 61.03
C ALA A 8 44.88 -34.09 59.98
N PHE A 9 45.27 -35.31 60.36
CA PHE A 9 44.76 -36.64 59.99
C PHE A 9 43.32 -36.66 59.44
N ALA A 10 43.07 -37.21 58.23
CA ALA A 10 42.92 -38.63 57.90
C ALA A 10 41.65 -39.28 58.50
N LEU A 11 40.76 -39.78 57.62
CA LEU A 11 39.90 -40.99 57.68
C LEU A 11 38.93 -40.95 56.48
N LEU A 12 39.26 -41.58 55.35
CA LEU A 12 38.80 -42.91 54.90
C LEU A 12 37.28 -43.07 54.70
N GLY A 13 36.89 -43.19 53.43
CA GLY A 13 35.59 -43.70 52.99
C GLY A 13 35.62 -43.99 51.48
N LEU A 14 35.85 -45.26 51.12
CA LEU A 14 35.88 -45.75 49.75
C LEU A 14 34.55 -45.53 49.02
N SER A 15 34.60 -45.08 47.77
CA SER A 15 33.58 -45.37 46.75
C SER A 15 34.23 -45.31 45.37
N THR A 16 34.41 -46.51 44.86
CA THR A 16 34.99 -46.92 43.59
C THR A 16 34.13 -46.58 42.37
N PHE A 17 34.79 -46.28 41.24
CA PHE A 17 34.37 -46.43 39.82
C PHE A 17 32.95 -45.92 39.46
N THR A 18 32.78 -44.82 38.71
CA THR A 18 32.95 -44.76 37.24
C THR A 18 33.24 -43.34 36.74
N SER A 19 34.45 -43.09 36.27
CA SER A 19 34.82 -41.86 35.56
C SER A 19 34.38 -41.95 34.09
N TRP A 20 33.17 -41.47 33.82
CA TRP A 20 32.74 -41.08 32.47
C TRP A 20 33.37 -39.72 32.16
N PRO A 21 33.98 -39.45 30.98
CA PRO A 21 34.45 -38.11 30.70
C PRO A 21 33.23 -37.21 30.60
N VAL A 22 33.13 -36.24 31.50
CA VAL A 22 32.45 -34.97 31.25
C VAL A 22 33.20 -34.28 30.11
N GLY A 23 32.94 -34.76 28.90
CA GLY A 23 33.12 -33.99 27.69
C GLY A 23 32.09 -32.87 27.76
N ALA A 24 32.61 -31.65 27.87
CA ALA A 24 31.87 -30.40 27.77
C ALA A 24 30.69 -30.57 26.82
N GLY A 25 29.48 -30.33 27.33
CA GLY A 25 28.27 -30.31 26.54
C GLY A 25 28.54 -29.43 25.33
N GLY A 26 28.61 -30.08 24.16
CA GLY A 26 28.38 -29.41 22.90
C GLY A 26 27.00 -28.81 23.04
N GLY A 27 26.94 -27.53 23.39
CA GLY A 27 25.77 -26.72 23.14
C GLY A 27 25.51 -26.90 21.66
N VAL A 28 24.48 -27.67 21.34
CA VAL A 28 23.84 -27.62 20.04
C VAL A 28 23.70 -26.12 19.77
N PRO A 29 24.27 -25.57 18.68
CA PRO A 29 23.94 -24.22 18.31
C PRO A 29 22.42 -24.25 18.14
N GLY A 30 21.71 -23.71 19.12
CA GLY A 30 20.33 -23.36 18.92
C GLY A 30 20.39 -22.37 17.79
N THR A 31 20.11 -22.83 16.58
CA THR A 31 19.62 -21.97 15.54
C THR A 31 18.39 -21.34 16.18
N THR A 32 18.54 -20.15 16.77
CA THR A 32 17.42 -19.28 17.05
C THR A 32 16.77 -19.11 15.69
N GLU A 33 15.73 -19.92 15.45
CA GLU A 33 14.91 -19.81 14.27
C GLU A 33 14.46 -18.35 14.26
N VAL A 34 14.95 -17.61 13.27
CA VAL A 34 14.60 -16.19 13.14
C VAL A 34 13.12 -16.19 12.83
N VAL A 35 12.31 -15.97 13.86
CA VAL A 35 10.86 -15.92 13.72
C VAL A 35 10.57 -14.72 12.85
N ASN A 36 10.01 -14.97 11.67
CA ASN A 36 9.64 -13.90 10.74
C ASN A 36 8.68 -12.94 11.47
N PRO A 37 9.02 -11.63 11.58
CA PRO A 37 8.23 -10.65 12.31
C PRO A 37 6.75 -10.58 11.93
N VAL A 38 6.41 -10.92 10.68
CA VAL A 38 5.02 -11.03 10.20
C VAL A 38 4.19 -11.93 11.12
N TYR A 39 4.71 -13.10 11.49
CA TYR A 39 3.96 -14.09 12.27
C TYR A 39 3.87 -13.77 13.75
N THR A 40 4.63 -12.80 14.24
CA THR A 40 4.55 -12.32 15.63
C THR A 40 3.81 -11.00 15.76
N SER A 41 3.56 -10.33 14.63
CA SER A 41 2.91 -9.02 14.60
C SER A 41 1.47 -9.06 15.09
N GLN A 42 1.06 -7.98 15.73
CA GLN A 42 -0.27 -7.76 16.32
C GLN A 42 -0.91 -6.50 15.73
N ALA A 43 -2.22 -6.33 15.94
CA ALA A 43 -2.91 -5.12 15.52
C ALA A 43 -2.23 -3.85 16.09
N GLY A 44 -1.91 -2.90 15.22
CA GLY A 44 -1.15 -1.69 15.51
C GLY A 44 0.35 -1.79 15.28
N ASP A 45 0.87 -2.97 14.91
CA ASP A 45 2.26 -3.11 14.52
C ASP A 45 2.47 -2.66 13.07
N CYS A 46 3.55 -1.92 12.82
CA CYS A 46 3.97 -1.52 11.49
C CYS A 46 5.16 -2.36 11.03
N LEU A 47 5.08 -2.85 9.80
CA LEU A 47 6.08 -3.70 9.17
C LEU A 47 6.68 -2.99 7.96
N ASN A 48 7.99 -3.04 7.85
CA ASN A 48 8.73 -2.49 6.73
C ASN A 48 9.60 -3.57 6.09
N TRP A 49 9.78 -3.48 4.77
CA TRP A 49 10.67 -4.32 3.98
C TRP A 49 11.16 -3.51 2.78
N THR A 50 12.27 -3.95 2.18
CA THR A 50 12.80 -3.37 0.94
C THR A 50 12.83 -4.40 -0.19
N LYS A 51 12.84 -5.69 0.14
CA LYS A 51 12.84 -6.77 -0.84
C LYS A 51 11.41 -7.20 -1.16
N ARG A 52 11.17 -7.46 -2.44
CA ARG A 52 9.88 -7.95 -2.95
C ARG A 52 9.41 -9.26 -2.32
N THR A 53 10.33 -10.06 -1.81
CA THR A 53 10.09 -11.36 -1.18
C THR A 53 9.79 -11.29 0.32
N LEU A 54 9.76 -10.09 0.91
CA LEU A 54 9.58 -9.86 2.36
C LEU A 54 10.64 -10.55 3.23
N SER A 55 11.75 -11.00 2.64
CA SER A 55 12.83 -11.71 3.35
C SER A 55 13.60 -10.82 4.32
N ASP A 56 13.45 -9.50 4.23
CA ASP A 56 14.03 -8.49 5.11
C ASP A 56 12.98 -7.76 5.95
N VAL A 57 11.79 -8.36 6.11
CA VAL A 57 10.71 -7.75 6.88
C VAL A 57 11.13 -7.52 8.34
N THR A 58 10.83 -6.32 8.83
CA THR A 58 11.11 -5.90 10.20
C THR A 58 9.90 -5.17 10.77
N LYS A 59 9.71 -5.30 12.08
CA LYS A 59 8.79 -4.44 12.82
C LYS A 59 9.47 -3.10 13.10
N VAL A 60 8.77 -2.01 12.82
CA VAL A 60 9.26 -0.63 12.99
C VAL A 60 8.24 0.20 13.77
N ASP A 61 8.68 1.34 14.32
CA ASP A 61 7.75 2.36 14.81
C ASP A 61 6.93 2.90 13.63
N CYS A 62 5.62 3.06 13.79
CA CYS A 62 4.77 3.51 12.69
C CYS A 62 5.12 4.91 12.17
N LYS A 63 5.79 5.76 12.95
CA LYS A 63 6.30 7.07 12.46
C LYS A 63 7.47 6.92 11.51
N ALA A 64 8.19 5.80 11.58
CA ALA A 64 9.18 5.45 10.57
C ALA A 64 8.49 4.94 9.31
N GLN A 65 9.25 4.92 8.21
CA GLN A 65 8.80 4.34 6.95
C GLN A 65 8.39 2.87 7.17
N HIS A 66 7.19 2.52 6.72
CA HIS A 66 6.68 1.16 6.71
C HIS A 66 5.83 0.90 5.47
N MET A 67 5.59 -0.37 5.15
CA MET A 67 4.83 -0.79 3.98
C MET A 67 3.49 -1.44 4.35
N PHE A 68 3.31 -1.81 5.63
CA PHE A 68 2.11 -2.46 6.14
C PHE A 68 1.83 -2.05 7.59
N GLU A 69 0.59 -1.72 7.89
CA GLU A 69 0.10 -1.60 9.26
C GLU A 69 -0.89 -2.72 9.54
N VAL A 70 -0.58 -3.58 10.52
CA VAL A 70 -1.43 -4.71 10.88
C VAL A 70 -2.69 -4.19 11.57
N THR A 71 -3.86 -4.55 11.04
CA THR A 71 -5.16 -4.19 11.61
C THR A 71 -5.76 -5.30 12.46
N ALA A 72 -5.48 -6.56 12.12
CA ALA A 72 -5.94 -7.73 12.87
C ALA A 72 -5.10 -8.99 12.63
N VAL A 73 -5.26 -9.94 13.55
CA VAL A 73 -4.79 -11.31 13.42
C VAL A 73 -6.02 -12.20 13.28
N GLU A 74 -6.20 -12.82 12.11
CA GLU A 74 -7.37 -13.64 11.81
C GLU A 74 -6.95 -15.11 11.68
N ASP A 75 -7.75 -16.01 12.25
CA ASP A 75 -7.60 -17.45 12.07
C ASP A 75 -8.73 -17.98 11.18
N ILE A 76 -8.35 -18.54 10.03
CA ILE A 76 -9.28 -19.09 9.04
C ILE A 76 -9.33 -20.63 9.07
N GLY A 77 -8.75 -21.28 10.09
CA GLY A 77 -8.66 -22.74 10.18
C GLY A 77 -10.02 -23.45 10.24
N GLY A 78 -11.07 -22.78 10.70
CA GLY A 78 -12.43 -23.31 10.68
C GLY A 78 -13.01 -23.47 9.26
N ALA A 79 -12.62 -22.60 8.33
CA ALA A 79 -13.04 -22.67 6.92
C ALA A 79 -12.07 -23.54 6.09
N TYR A 80 -10.78 -23.55 6.46
CA TYR A 80 -9.72 -24.25 5.75
C TYR A 80 -9.08 -25.31 6.63
N GLY A 81 -9.58 -26.55 6.53
CA GLY A 81 -9.08 -27.68 7.31
C GLY A 81 -7.60 -28.04 7.05
N PRO A 82 -7.05 -29.02 7.80
CA PRO A 82 -5.62 -29.35 7.74
C PRO A 82 -5.10 -29.78 6.36
N GLN A 83 -5.98 -30.35 5.53
CA GLN A 83 -5.66 -30.83 4.17
C GLN A 83 -6.14 -29.87 3.07
N ALA A 84 -6.66 -28.69 3.43
CA ALA A 84 -7.08 -27.72 2.42
C ALA A 84 -5.87 -27.31 1.55
N PRO A 85 -6.01 -27.22 0.22
CA PRO A 85 -4.96 -26.70 -0.64
C PRO A 85 -4.67 -25.23 -0.28
N PHE A 86 -3.48 -24.74 -0.66
CA PHE A 86 -3.19 -23.31 -0.56
C PHE A 86 -4.17 -22.55 -1.47
N PRO A 87 -4.80 -21.45 -1.00
CA PRO A 87 -5.79 -20.73 -1.80
C PRO A 87 -5.18 -20.14 -3.07
N THR A 88 -5.98 -20.05 -4.14
CA THR A 88 -5.63 -19.29 -5.35
C THR A 88 -5.69 -17.78 -5.08
N ASP A 89 -5.17 -16.98 -6.00
CA ASP A 89 -5.18 -15.52 -5.90
C ASP A 89 -6.62 -14.98 -5.76
N GLU A 90 -7.58 -15.52 -6.52
CA GLU A 90 -9.00 -15.14 -6.41
C GLU A 90 -9.58 -15.51 -5.03
N GLN A 91 -9.20 -16.67 -4.49
CA GLN A 91 -9.63 -17.06 -3.15
C GLN A 91 -9.00 -16.17 -2.07
N TRP A 92 -7.75 -15.73 -2.24
CA TRP A 92 -7.13 -14.77 -1.34
C TRP A 92 -7.78 -13.39 -1.40
N GLN A 93 -8.24 -12.96 -2.57
CA GLN A 93 -9.05 -11.75 -2.71
C GLN A 93 -10.37 -11.89 -1.94
N GLU A 94 -11.10 -12.99 -2.10
CA GLU A 94 -12.33 -13.27 -1.33
C GLU A 94 -12.06 -13.29 0.18
N ILE A 95 -10.99 -13.96 0.64
CA ILE A 95 -10.60 -13.97 2.05
C ILE A 95 -10.29 -12.54 2.54
N SER A 96 -9.60 -11.73 1.74
CA SER A 96 -9.29 -10.34 2.07
C SER A 96 -10.56 -9.52 2.26
N GLU A 97 -11.51 -9.64 1.34
CA GLU A 97 -12.80 -8.93 1.40
C GLU A 97 -13.62 -9.36 2.61
N GLU A 98 -13.77 -10.66 2.86
CA GLU A 98 -14.60 -11.17 3.95
C GLU A 98 -14.00 -10.93 5.34
N ARG A 99 -12.68 -11.07 5.47
CA ARG A 99 -11.99 -11.04 6.76
C ARG A 99 -11.30 -9.71 7.00
N CYS A 100 -10.47 -9.27 6.06
CA CYS A 100 -9.59 -8.15 6.27
C CYS A 100 -10.25 -6.79 6.11
N VAL A 101 -11.20 -6.62 5.18
CA VAL A 101 -11.93 -5.35 5.03
C VAL A 101 -12.75 -5.07 6.29
N LYS A 102 -13.47 -6.07 6.80
CA LYS A 102 -14.22 -5.96 8.05
C LYS A 102 -13.32 -5.63 9.24
N ALA A 103 -12.20 -6.33 9.39
CA ALA A 103 -11.26 -6.10 10.48
C ALA A 103 -10.61 -4.70 10.41
N SER A 104 -10.23 -4.27 9.20
CA SER A 104 -9.63 -2.95 8.98
C SER A 104 -10.62 -1.82 9.20
N LEU A 105 -11.88 -1.99 8.80
CA LEU A 105 -12.96 -1.04 9.10
C LEU A 105 -13.14 -0.87 10.61
N ALA A 106 -13.14 -1.98 11.37
CA ALA A 106 -13.20 -1.93 12.84
C ALA A 106 -11.98 -1.23 13.44
N TYR A 107 -10.78 -1.53 12.93
CA TYR A 107 -9.52 -0.92 13.36
C TYR A 107 -9.48 0.60 13.15
N LEU A 108 -10.07 1.08 12.05
CA LEU A 108 -10.19 2.50 11.69
C LEU A 108 -11.39 3.20 12.34
N GLY A 109 -12.07 2.55 13.30
CA GLY A 109 -13.19 3.16 14.01
C GLY A 109 -14.44 3.36 13.13
N GLY A 110 -14.66 2.49 12.15
CA GLY A 110 -15.82 2.50 11.27
C GLY A 110 -15.71 3.45 10.07
N LYS A 111 -14.52 4.00 9.80
CA LYS A 111 -14.27 4.89 8.66
C LYS A 111 -13.17 4.31 7.78
N PHE A 112 -13.54 3.75 6.64
CA PHE A 112 -12.61 3.30 5.61
C PHE A 112 -13.03 3.93 4.28
N ASP A 113 -12.11 4.63 3.63
CA ASP A 113 -12.35 5.21 2.31
C ASP A 113 -11.91 4.21 1.22
N PRO A 114 -12.84 3.56 0.49
CA PRO A 114 -12.49 2.60 -0.55
C PRO A 114 -11.80 3.26 -1.77
N ALA A 115 -11.94 4.58 -1.93
CA ALA A 115 -11.23 5.37 -2.94
C ALA A 115 -10.10 6.21 -2.31
N GLY A 116 -9.75 5.90 -1.06
CA GLY A 116 -8.72 6.58 -0.29
C GLY A 116 -7.33 6.02 -0.55
N LYS A 117 -6.38 6.50 0.24
CA LYS A 117 -4.97 6.16 0.13
C LYS A 117 -4.63 4.73 0.58
N TYR A 118 -5.48 4.13 1.41
CA TYR A 118 -5.20 2.82 2.00
C TYR A 118 -5.92 1.71 1.23
N THR A 119 -5.20 0.66 0.91
CA THR A 119 -5.75 -0.62 0.44
C THR A 119 -5.66 -1.66 1.56
N VAL A 120 -6.56 -2.64 1.52
CA VAL A 120 -6.62 -3.71 2.53
C VAL A 120 -6.12 -5.02 1.92
N GLY A 121 -5.27 -5.72 2.65
CA GLY A 121 -4.76 -7.03 2.22
C GLY A 121 -4.34 -7.94 3.38
N PRO A 122 -4.22 -9.26 3.12
CA PRO A 122 -3.65 -10.21 4.05
C PRO A 122 -2.15 -10.41 3.83
N LEU A 123 -1.37 -10.48 4.90
CA LEU A 123 -0.12 -11.24 4.91
C LEU A 123 -0.45 -12.68 5.31
N ASN A 124 -0.42 -13.57 4.32
CA ASN A 124 -0.73 -14.98 4.49
C ASN A 124 0.53 -15.79 4.95
N PRO A 125 0.37 -17.01 5.51
CA PRO A 125 1.50 -17.77 6.03
C PRO A 125 2.40 -18.39 4.94
N GLY A 126 1.97 -18.39 3.69
CA GLY A 126 2.64 -19.01 2.57
C GLY A 126 2.46 -20.52 2.52
N GLU A 127 2.73 -21.08 1.34
CA GLU A 127 2.43 -22.47 1.06
C GLU A 127 3.13 -23.45 2.03
N ARG A 128 4.40 -23.20 2.38
CA ARG A 128 5.16 -24.06 3.30
C ARG A 128 4.50 -24.14 4.68
N LEU A 129 4.13 -23.00 5.26
CA LEU A 129 3.50 -22.98 6.59
C LEU A 129 2.03 -23.40 6.52
N TRP A 130 1.37 -23.16 5.39
CA TRP A 130 0.04 -23.67 5.12
C TRP A 130 0.03 -25.21 5.13
N GLN A 131 1.01 -25.85 4.49
CA GLN A 131 1.15 -27.31 4.51
C GLN A 131 1.42 -27.86 5.93
N SER A 132 2.05 -27.08 6.81
CA SER A 132 2.20 -27.43 8.23
C SER A 132 0.99 -27.09 9.10
N GLY A 133 -0.14 -26.67 8.51
CA GLY A 133 -1.39 -26.38 9.20
C GLY A 133 -1.54 -24.95 9.71
N GLN A 134 -0.64 -24.01 9.37
CA GLN A 134 -0.83 -22.61 9.73
C GLN A 134 -1.99 -22.02 8.93
N ARG A 135 -2.94 -21.40 9.64
CA ARG A 135 -4.14 -20.77 9.08
C ARG A 135 -4.36 -19.35 9.59
N THR A 136 -3.33 -18.79 10.23
CA THR A 136 -3.39 -17.43 10.76
C THR A 136 -2.83 -16.46 9.74
N LEU A 137 -3.59 -15.42 9.42
CA LEU A 137 -3.20 -14.33 8.53
C LEU A 137 -3.15 -13.01 9.29
N ARG A 138 -2.35 -12.05 8.79
CA ARG A 138 -2.36 -10.67 9.28
C ARG A 138 -3.11 -9.80 8.30
N CYS A 139 -4.28 -9.35 8.69
CA CYS A 139 -4.96 -8.31 7.93
C CYS A 139 -4.26 -6.98 8.19
N GLY A 140 -4.20 -6.13 7.17
CA GLY A 140 -3.63 -4.81 7.35
C GLY A 140 -3.85 -3.88 6.19
N LEU A 141 -3.30 -2.68 6.36
CA LEU A 141 -3.42 -1.55 5.47
C LEU A 141 -2.08 -1.29 4.79
N GLN A 142 -2.13 -1.01 3.49
CA GLN A 142 -1.00 -0.61 2.67
C GLN A 142 -1.35 0.66 1.92
N VAL A 143 -0.35 1.39 1.42
CA VAL A 143 -0.58 2.49 0.48
C VAL A 143 -0.22 1.98 -0.91
N ALA A 144 -1.19 1.98 -1.82
CA ALA A 144 -0.97 1.60 -3.21
C ALA A 144 -0.89 2.87 -4.08
N GLY A 145 0.04 2.87 -5.02
CA GLY A 145 0.06 3.84 -6.10
C GLY A 145 -1.00 3.53 -7.16
N PRO A 146 -1.22 4.43 -8.13
CA PRO A 146 -2.27 4.29 -9.14
C PRO A 146 -2.14 3.03 -10.03
N ALA A 147 -0.92 2.49 -10.18
CA ALA A 147 -0.67 1.26 -10.92
C ALA A 147 -0.48 0.03 -10.01
N GLY A 148 -0.79 0.16 -8.72
CA GLY A 148 -0.80 -0.93 -7.75
C GLY A 148 0.53 -1.20 -7.04
N GLY A 149 1.61 -0.49 -7.37
CA GLY A 149 2.85 -0.60 -6.64
C GLY A 149 2.71 -0.07 -5.21
N LEU A 150 3.42 -0.69 -4.26
CA LEU A 150 3.36 -0.28 -2.86
C LEU A 150 4.20 0.95 -2.59
N LEU A 151 3.63 1.87 -1.83
CA LEU A 151 4.26 3.11 -1.45
C LEU A 151 4.59 3.10 0.04
N PRO A 152 5.68 3.78 0.43
CA PRO A 152 5.98 3.97 1.84
C PRO A 152 4.86 4.75 2.54
N ALA A 153 4.50 4.27 3.72
CA ALA A 153 3.62 4.93 4.66
C ALA A 153 4.43 5.41 5.88
N TYR A 154 3.89 6.44 6.53
CA TYR A 154 4.44 7.05 7.74
C TYR A 154 3.27 7.41 8.62
N GLY A 155 3.39 7.26 9.95
CA GLY A 155 2.30 7.42 10.91
C GLY A 155 1.25 6.30 10.85
N THR A 156 0.41 6.21 11.90
CA THR A 156 -0.66 5.19 11.97
C THR A 156 -1.91 5.61 11.22
N ALA A 157 -2.48 4.69 10.45
CA ALA A 157 -3.73 4.82 9.73
C ALA A 157 -4.92 5.22 10.60
N LYS A 158 -4.90 4.90 11.90
CA LYS A 158 -5.94 5.33 12.85
C LYS A 158 -6.13 6.84 12.95
N THR A 159 -5.07 7.60 12.67
CA THR A 159 -5.05 9.05 12.93
C THR A 159 -4.84 9.88 11.68
N GLN A 160 -4.54 9.23 10.55
CA GLN A 160 -4.27 9.94 9.33
C GLN A 160 -5.51 10.15 8.48
N ASP A 161 -5.54 11.31 7.82
CA ASP A 161 -6.44 11.58 6.71
C ASP A 161 -6.26 10.50 5.62
N GLN A 162 -7.38 10.02 5.09
CA GLN A 162 -7.42 8.91 4.14
C GLN A 162 -7.43 9.37 2.68
N SER A 163 -7.36 10.68 2.40
CA SER A 163 -7.34 11.15 1.02
C SER A 163 -6.16 10.55 0.26
N ALA A 164 -6.45 9.95 -0.90
CA ALA A 164 -5.46 9.55 -1.90
C ALA A 164 -4.83 10.80 -2.54
N VAL A 165 -3.90 11.44 -1.80
CA VAL A 165 -3.13 12.59 -2.25
C VAL A 165 -1.65 12.30 -2.16
N PHE A 166 -0.91 12.85 -3.12
CA PHE A 166 0.55 12.83 -3.14
C PHE A 166 1.11 14.17 -2.68
N ASP A 167 2.34 14.16 -2.18
CA ASP A 167 3.04 15.38 -1.82
C ASP A 167 3.46 16.18 -3.07
N PRO A 168 3.56 17.52 -2.98
CA PRO A 168 4.13 18.33 -4.05
C PRO A 168 5.51 17.83 -4.48
N GLY A 169 5.80 17.90 -5.77
CA GLY A 169 7.04 17.39 -6.37
C GLY A 169 7.03 15.91 -6.73
N VAL A 170 5.98 15.17 -6.41
CA VAL A 170 5.79 13.81 -6.93
C VAL A 170 5.33 13.87 -8.38
N CYS A 171 5.99 13.10 -9.25
CA CYS A 171 5.56 12.88 -10.64
C CYS A 171 4.94 11.49 -10.77
N LEU A 172 3.71 11.42 -11.27
CA LEU A 172 2.97 10.17 -11.48
C LEU A 172 3.19 9.69 -12.90
N GLY A 173 3.73 8.48 -13.06
CA GLY A 173 4.11 7.90 -14.34
C GLY A 173 2.95 7.78 -15.34
N VAL A 174 3.24 7.15 -16.47
CA VAL A 174 2.24 6.76 -17.47
C VAL A 174 2.24 5.25 -17.62
N THR A 175 1.06 4.63 -17.69
CA THR A 175 0.95 3.19 -17.97
C THR A 175 0.94 2.91 -19.47
N GLU A 176 1.15 1.66 -19.89
CA GLU A 176 1.03 1.26 -21.30
C GLU A 176 -0.36 1.55 -21.88
N ALA A 177 -1.39 1.48 -21.03
CA ALA A 177 -2.77 1.82 -21.37
C ALA A 177 -3.05 3.35 -21.37
N LEU A 178 -1.99 4.18 -21.32
CA LEU A 178 -2.08 5.64 -21.27
C LEU A 178 -2.89 6.16 -20.06
N GLY A 179 -2.82 5.44 -18.94
CA GLY A 179 -3.38 5.83 -17.66
C GLY A 179 -2.32 6.42 -16.72
N VAL A 180 -2.74 6.76 -15.50
CA VAL A 180 -1.85 7.24 -14.44
C VAL A 180 -1.05 6.07 -13.88
N GLY A 181 0.27 6.19 -13.87
CA GLY A 181 1.20 5.23 -13.29
C GLY A 181 1.56 5.54 -11.83
N ASP A 182 2.33 4.64 -11.23
CA ASP A 182 2.98 4.87 -9.94
C ASP A 182 3.97 6.03 -9.99
N PRO A 183 4.40 6.58 -8.84
CA PRO A 183 5.41 7.62 -8.81
C PRO A 183 6.72 7.24 -9.50
N VAL A 184 7.26 8.19 -10.26
CA VAL A 184 8.52 8.10 -11.01
C VAL A 184 9.38 9.35 -10.78
N ASP A 185 10.66 9.29 -11.16
CA ASP A 185 11.47 10.50 -11.26
C ASP A 185 10.86 11.44 -12.31
N CYS A 186 10.75 12.73 -12.01
CA CYS A 186 10.18 13.71 -12.94
C CYS A 186 10.99 13.87 -14.24
N ALA A 187 12.24 13.41 -14.29
CA ALA A 187 13.01 13.32 -15.54
C ALA A 187 12.46 12.26 -16.50
N GLU A 188 11.76 11.25 -15.98
CA GLU A 188 11.12 10.18 -16.76
C GLU A 188 9.74 10.62 -17.29
N PRO A 189 9.19 9.94 -18.33
CA PRO A 189 7.85 10.19 -18.81
C PRO A 189 6.77 10.01 -17.74
N HIS A 190 5.97 11.04 -17.51
CA HIS A 190 4.91 11.06 -16.50
C HIS A 190 3.65 11.78 -17.00
N THR A 191 2.50 11.48 -16.39
CA THR A 191 1.20 12.09 -16.74
C THR A 191 0.96 13.38 -15.98
N PHE A 192 1.29 13.38 -14.68
CA PHE A 192 1.03 14.50 -13.78
C PHE A 192 2.23 14.78 -12.90
N GLU A 193 2.56 16.07 -12.73
CA GLU A 193 3.37 16.54 -11.61
C GLU A 193 2.45 17.16 -10.57
N ILE A 194 2.58 16.73 -9.32
CA ILE A 194 1.80 17.22 -8.19
C ILE A 194 2.42 18.53 -7.72
N VAL A 195 1.64 19.61 -7.71
CA VAL A 195 2.13 20.95 -7.36
C VAL A 195 1.61 21.44 -6.01
N GLY A 196 0.58 20.78 -5.49
CA GLY A 196 -0.08 21.21 -4.27
C GLY A 196 -1.07 20.20 -3.71
N VAL A 197 -1.44 20.42 -2.46
CA VAL A 197 -2.57 19.74 -1.82
C VAL A 197 -3.45 20.81 -1.17
N VAL A 198 -4.73 20.80 -1.51
CA VAL A 198 -5.74 21.67 -0.91
C VAL A 198 -6.57 20.85 0.06
N THR A 199 -6.76 21.38 1.27
CA THR A 199 -7.73 20.85 2.23
C THR A 199 -9.06 21.55 1.99
N LEU A 200 -10.06 20.79 1.57
CA LEU A 200 -11.42 21.27 1.40
C LEU A 200 -12.06 21.54 2.78
N PRO A 201 -12.99 22.50 2.88
CA PRO A 201 -13.60 22.86 4.16
C PRO A 201 -14.30 21.67 4.80
N ALA A 202 -13.91 21.30 6.02
CA ALA A 202 -14.56 20.21 6.75
C ALA A 202 -16.04 20.55 7.05
N GLY A 203 -16.88 19.52 7.16
CA GLY A 203 -18.31 19.67 7.45
C GLY A 203 -19.16 18.80 6.53
N ASP A 204 -20.31 19.33 6.11
CA ASP A 204 -21.18 18.67 5.14
C ASP A 204 -20.48 18.52 3.78
N PHE A 205 -20.85 17.47 3.03
CA PHE A 205 -20.28 17.20 1.71
C PHE A 205 -20.54 18.36 0.74
N PRO A 206 -19.50 19.02 0.20
CA PRO A 206 -19.67 20.02 -0.83
C PRO A 206 -19.97 19.33 -2.17
N PRO A 207 -21.05 19.73 -2.88
CA PRO A 207 -21.29 19.30 -4.26
C PRO A 207 -20.06 19.52 -5.15
N LEU A 208 -19.90 18.69 -6.19
CA LEU A 208 -18.68 18.70 -7.02
C LEU A 208 -18.42 20.06 -7.67
N ASP A 209 -19.45 20.79 -8.10
CA ASP A 209 -19.32 22.14 -8.67
C ASP A 209 -18.76 23.15 -7.65
N LYS A 210 -19.06 22.97 -6.37
CA LYS A 210 -18.49 23.77 -5.28
C LYS A 210 -17.05 23.40 -4.97
N GLN A 211 -16.70 22.11 -5.08
CA GLN A 211 -15.30 21.71 -5.01
C GLN A 211 -14.52 22.31 -6.18
N ASP A 212 -15.05 22.23 -7.40
CA ASP A 212 -14.42 22.82 -8.59
C ASP A 212 -14.24 24.34 -8.49
N GLU A 213 -15.21 25.07 -7.92
CA GLU A 213 -15.07 26.50 -7.64
C GLU A 213 -13.89 26.80 -6.71
N ILE A 214 -13.74 26.02 -5.63
CA ILE A 214 -12.61 26.16 -4.68
C ILE A 214 -11.29 25.82 -5.36
N MET A 215 -11.23 24.66 -6.03
CA MET A 215 -9.99 24.14 -6.61
C MET A 215 -9.52 24.97 -7.81
N SER A 216 -10.44 25.47 -8.64
CA SER A 216 -10.11 26.39 -9.74
C SER A 216 -9.62 27.76 -9.28
N GLY A 217 -9.97 28.18 -8.06
CA GLY A 217 -9.40 29.37 -7.42
C GLY A 217 -7.99 29.13 -6.86
N GLU A 218 -7.76 28.00 -6.19
CA GLU A 218 -6.50 27.72 -5.48
C GLU A 218 -5.41 27.13 -6.39
N CYS A 219 -5.73 26.13 -7.20
CA CYS A 219 -4.71 25.37 -7.93
C CYS A 219 -3.91 26.19 -8.95
N PRO A 220 -4.50 27.13 -9.72
CA PRO A 220 -3.71 27.99 -10.61
C PRO A 220 -2.71 28.87 -9.84
N ARG A 221 -3.11 29.39 -8.66
CA ARG A 221 -2.23 30.18 -7.80
C ARG A 221 -1.07 29.34 -7.27
N ILE A 222 -1.37 28.15 -6.74
CA ILE A 222 -0.36 27.21 -6.23
C ILE A 222 0.60 26.76 -7.34
N ALA A 223 0.08 26.45 -8.53
CA ALA A 223 0.90 26.05 -9.68
C ALA A 223 1.83 27.18 -10.14
N ALA A 224 1.35 28.43 -10.16
CA ALA A 224 2.17 29.59 -10.50
C ALA A 224 3.30 29.80 -9.48
N GLU A 225 3.03 29.68 -8.19
CA GLU A 225 4.02 29.78 -7.12
C GLU A 225 5.09 28.66 -7.24
N TYR A 226 4.64 27.42 -7.41
CA TYR A 226 5.51 26.25 -7.54
C TYR A 226 6.45 26.32 -8.75
N SER A 227 5.95 26.81 -9.88
CA SER A 227 6.70 26.89 -11.14
C SER A 227 7.51 28.18 -11.34
N GLY A 228 7.31 29.20 -10.50
CA GLY A 228 7.87 30.53 -10.73
C GLY A 228 7.18 31.29 -11.87
N GLY A 229 5.91 30.99 -12.15
CA GLY A 229 5.07 31.74 -13.08
C GLY A 229 5.30 31.42 -14.55
N ILE A 230 5.68 30.18 -14.90
CA ILE A 230 5.82 29.79 -16.31
C ILE A 230 4.47 29.82 -17.03
N ASP A 231 4.51 30.04 -18.35
CA ASP A 231 3.33 29.86 -19.20
C ASP A 231 3.12 28.37 -19.51
N PHE A 232 2.20 27.75 -18.78
CA PHE A 232 1.84 26.33 -18.97
C PHE A 232 1.31 26.05 -20.38
N ARG A 233 0.47 26.94 -20.93
CA ARG A 233 -0.13 26.74 -22.25
C ARG A 233 0.93 26.78 -23.35
N ALA A 234 1.89 27.70 -23.25
CA ALA A 234 3.03 27.75 -24.18
C ALA A 234 3.88 26.47 -24.16
N LYS A 235 3.81 25.68 -23.08
CA LYS A 235 4.46 24.36 -22.93
C LYS A 235 3.53 23.19 -23.26
N GLY A 236 2.29 23.44 -23.70
CA GLY A 236 1.30 22.39 -23.94
C GLY A 236 0.74 21.74 -22.67
N LEU A 237 0.92 22.39 -21.51
CA LEU A 237 0.50 21.90 -20.20
C LEU A 237 -0.77 22.61 -19.71
N ILE A 238 -1.50 21.93 -18.82
CA ILE A 238 -2.69 22.43 -18.13
C ILE A 238 -2.60 22.19 -16.63
N VAL A 239 -3.17 23.11 -15.85
CA VAL A 239 -3.45 22.91 -14.42
C VAL A 239 -4.78 22.18 -14.30
N THR A 240 -4.81 21.13 -13.49
CA THR A 240 -6.01 20.37 -13.16
C THR A 240 -5.97 19.93 -11.69
N TRP A 241 -7.04 19.32 -11.20
CA TRP A 241 -7.18 18.93 -9.80
C TRP A 241 -8.05 17.70 -9.66
N ASP A 242 -7.99 17.12 -8.46
CA ASP A 242 -8.92 16.09 -8.04
C ASP A 242 -10.10 16.69 -7.28
N THR A 243 -11.22 15.97 -7.27
CA THR A 243 -12.36 16.20 -6.36
C THR A 243 -12.53 14.99 -5.45
N ARG A 244 -13.36 15.10 -4.42
CA ARG A 244 -13.69 14.02 -3.49
C ARG A 244 -15.13 13.58 -3.68
N ALA A 245 -15.34 12.27 -3.73
CA ALA A 245 -16.66 11.65 -3.72
C ALA A 245 -17.29 11.75 -2.32
N GLU A 246 -18.62 11.62 -2.26
CA GLU A 246 -19.37 11.71 -1.00
C GLU A 246 -18.98 10.58 -0.03
N GLU A 247 -18.69 9.38 -0.55
CA GLU A 247 -18.24 8.22 0.20
C GLU A 247 -16.89 8.49 0.87
N SER A 248 -15.93 9.03 0.12
CA SER A 248 -14.62 9.45 0.64
C SER A 248 -14.76 10.54 1.70
N TRP A 249 -15.68 11.49 1.49
CA TRP A 249 -15.96 12.55 2.45
C TRP A 249 -16.48 11.99 3.79
N LYS A 250 -17.41 11.03 3.75
CA LYS A 250 -17.92 10.34 4.95
C LYS A 250 -16.83 9.57 5.70
N ALA A 251 -15.85 9.04 4.99
CA ALA A 251 -14.68 8.38 5.55
C ALA A 251 -13.62 9.35 6.12
N GLY A 252 -13.76 10.66 5.86
CA GLY A 252 -12.87 11.70 6.39
C GLY A 252 -11.75 12.14 5.45
N SER A 253 -11.89 11.88 4.15
CA SER A 253 -10.93 12.30 3.12
C SER A 253 -11.26 13.70 2.60
N PHE A 254 -10.62 14.72 3.17
CA PHE A 254 -10.93 16.13 2.87
C PHE A 254 -9.87 16.83 2.02
N ARG A 255 -8.83 16.12 1.58
CA ARG A 255 -7.72 16.68 0.80
C ARG A 255 -7.80 16.27 -0.67
N ALA A 256 -7.38 17.17 -1.56
CA ALA A 256 -7.31 16.94 -2.99
C ALA A 256 -6.01 17.51 -3.59
N ASN A 257 -5.45 16.86 -4.62
CA ASN A 257 -4.25 17.35 -5.29
C ASN A 257 -4.56 18.46 -6.30
N CYS A 258 -3.67 19.45 -6.35
CA CYS A 258 -3.47 20.29 -7.52
C CYS A 258 -2.34 19.67 -8.34
N LYS A 259 -2.53 19.54 -9.66
CA LYS A 259 -1.56 18.87 -10.53
C LYS A 259 -1.45 19.55 -11.88
N VAL A 260 -0.30 19.38 -12.52
CA VAL A 260 -0.03 19.85 -13.88
C VAL A 260 0.18 18.65 -14.77
N GLY A 261 -0.48 18.61 -15.92
CA GLY A 261 -0.33 17.54 -16.91
C GLY A 261 -0.31 18.08 -18.33
N ALA A 262 0.09 17.25 -19.29
CA ALA A 262 0.01 17.59 -20.70
C ALA A 262 -1.46 17.69 -21.15
N THR A 263 -1.72 18.60 -22.08
CA THR A 263 -3.02 18.68 -22.75
C THR A 263 -3.28 17.35 -23.46
N PRO A 264 -4.42 16.67 -23.23
CA PRO A 264 -4.71 15.41 -23.89
C PRO A 264 -4.63 15.51 -25.41
N ALA A 265 -4.12 14.46 -26.05
CA ALA A 265 -4.08 14.36 -27.50
C ALA A 265 -5.50 14.42 -28.10
N PRO A 266 -5.70 15.04 -29.29
CA PRO A 266 -7.03 15.19 -29.89
C PRO A 266 -7.73 13.87 -30.24
N ASP A 267 -6.99 12.76 -30.32
CA ASP A 267 -7.54 11.44 -30.60
C ASP A 267 -8.17 10.77 -29.36
N ASN A 268 -8.10 11.41 -28.19
CA ASN A 268 -8.71 11.00 -26.91
C ASN A 268 -8.37 9.55 -26.52
N LYS A 269 -7.20 9.02 -26.93
CA LYS A 269 -6.80 7.64 -26.61
C LYS A 269 -6.33 7.43 -25.17
N GLY A 270 -6.12 8.50 -24.42
CA GLY A 270 -5.69 8.45 -23.03
C GLY A 270 -4.91 9.70 -22.62
N LEU A 271 -4.20 9.60 -21.50
CA LEU A 271 -3.33 10.65 -20.98
C LEU A 271 -2.07 10.77 -21.84
N THR A 272 -1.56 11.99 -21.96
CA THR A 272 -0.33 12.29 -22.69
C THR A 272 0.83 12.41 -21.71
N ALA A 273 1.89 11.64 -21.96
CA ALA A 273 3.10 11.69 -21.16
C ALA A 273 3.95 12.91 -21.53
N TRP A 274 4.66 13.46 -20.55
CA TRP A 274 5.66 14.50 -20.71
C TRP A 274 6.81 14.27 -19.75
N GLU A 275 7.91 15.00 -19.92
CA GLU A 275 9.15 14.82 -19.16
C GLU A 275 9.62 16.15 -18.56
N LYS A 276 10.47 16.02 -17.54
CA LYS A 276 11.08 17.09 -16.72
C LYS A 276 10.08 17.72 -15.77
N SER A 277 10.57 18.23 -14.64
CA SER A 277 9.73 18.96 -13.69
C SER A 277 9.46 20.40 -14.16
N ILE A 278 8.26 20.93 -13.86
CA ILE A 278 7.91 22.35 -13.98
C ILE A 278 8.33 23.18 -12.76
N ARG A 279 8.88 22.55 -11.73
CA ARG A 279 9.31 23.22 -10.50
C ARG A 279 10.34 24.29 -10.81
N ASN A 280 10.19 25.47 -10.20
CA ASN A 280 11.20 26.50 -10.28
C ASN A 280 12.53 25.96 -9.70
N PRO A 281 13.62 25.89 -10.49
CA PRO A 281 14.90 25.36 -10.02
C PRO A 281 15.53 26.23 -8.93
N ASN A 282 15.10 27.49 -8.81
CA ASN A 282 15.55 28.43 -7.79
C ASN A 282 14.63 28.46 -6.55
N ALA A 283 13.55 27.68 -6.52
CA ALA A 283 12.67 27.64 -5.36
C ALA A 283 13.34 26.93 -4.18
N PRO A 284 13.10 27.39 -2.92
CA PRO A 284 13.54 26.68 -1.72
C PRO A 284 13.11 25.21 -1.75
N PRO A 285 13.86 24.27 -1.16
CA PRO A 285 13.45 22.86 -1.12
C PRO A 285 12.03 22.66 -0.63
N LEU A 286 11.31 21.67 -1.17
CA LEU A 286 9.97 21.35 -0.68
C LEU A 286 10.10 20.83 0.75
N THR A 287 9.36 21.43 1.67
CA THR A 287 9.29 21.00 3.06
C THR A 287 8.16 19.98 3.20
N THR A 288 8.46 18.71 3.00
CA THR A 288 7.54 17.61 3.33
C THR A 288 7.89 17.03 4.70
N ALA A 289 6.89 16.58 5.45
CA ALA A 289 7.12 15.97 6.76
C ALA A 289 7.84 14.62 6.64
N ASN A 290 7.69 13.95 5.49
CA ASN A 290 8.31 12.67 5.17
C ASN A 290 9.01 12.75 3.80
N PRO A 291 9.98 11.86 3.51
CA PRO A 291 10.50 11.70 2.16
C PRO A 291 9.36 11.53 1.14
N PRO A 292 9.42 12.21 -0.02
CA PRO A 292 8.39 12.08 -1.04
C PRO A 292 8.28 10.64 -1.53
N GLN A 293 7.07 10.23 -1.92
CA GLN A 293 6.82 8.94 -2.53
C GLN A 293 7.36 8.97 -3.97
N THR A 294 8.67 8.75 -4.17
CA THR A 294 9.32 8.88 -5.48
C THR A 294 9.47 7.57 -6.24
N THR A 295 9.26 6.43 -5.59
CA THR A 295 9.36 5.11 -6.23
C THR A 295 8.47 4.11 -5.49
N ALA A 296 7.64 3.39 -6.24
CA ALA A 296 6.86 2.28 -5.72
C ALA A 296 7.66 0.98 -5.69
N VAL A 297 7.47 0.20 -4.63
CA VAL A 297 7.97 -1.17 -4.55
C VAL A 297 6.89 -2.09 -5.12
N GLN A 298 7.20 -2.76 -6.21
CA GLN A 298 6.40 -3.91 -6.63
C GLN A 298 6.65 -5.04 -5.64
N GLN A 299 5.62 -5.50 -4.95
CA GLN A 299 5.72 -6.64 -4.05
C GLN A 299 5.46 -7.90 -4.88
N ASP A 300 6.34 -8.89 -4.78
CA ASP A 300 5.97 -10.23 -5.20
C ASP A 300 4.94 -10.71 -4.18
N GLU A 301 3.90 -11.42 -4.61
CA GLU A 301 2.90 -12.05 -3.72
C GLU A 301 3.56 -12.44 -2.37
N PRO A 302 2.98 -12.05 -1.21
CA PRO A 302 3.66 -12.03 0.11
C PRO A 302 4.44 -13.29 0.45
N THR A 303 4.10 -14.39 -0.21
CA THR A 303 4.84 -15.64 -0.20
C THR A 303 5.18 -16.06 -1.63
N GLY A 304 6.26 -15.48 -2.17
CA GLY A 304 6.90 -16.00 -3.37
C GLY A 304 7.22 -17.50 -3.23
N ALA A 305 7.42 -18.14 -4.38
CA ALA A 305 7.74 -19.56 -4.51
C ALA A 305 8.84 -20.05 -3.52
N PRO A 306 8.84 -21.35 -3.15
CA PRO A 306 9.75 -21.90 -2.16
C PRO A 306 11.22 -21.51 -2.42
N LEU A 307 11.94 -21.14 -1.35
CA LEU A 307 13.39 -21.18 -1.36
C LEU A 307 13.79 -22.61 -1.79
N HIS A 308 14.36 -22.69 -3.01
CA HIS A 308 14.65 -23.87 -3.83
C HIS A 308 13.49 -24.34 -4.75
N SER A 309 13.31 -23.67 -5.89
CA SER A 309 13.92 -24.06 -7.17
C SER A 309 13.31 -23.22 -8.29
N GLU A 310 14.17 -22.57 -9.08
CA GLU A 310 13.76 -21.92 -10.31
C GLU A 310 13.05 -22.91 -11.24
N SER A 311 11.88 -22.54 -11.75
CA SER A 311 11.33 -23.13 -12.97
C SER A 311 10.48 -22.09 -13.71
N LYS A 312 10.99 -21.71 -14.88
CA LYS A 312 10.40 -20.81 -15.87
C LYS A 312 8.97 -21.19 -16.27
N SER A 313 8.11 -20.19 -16.40
CA SER A 313 7.05 -20.01 -17.43
C SER A 313 6.27 -18.77 -17.01
N GLY A 314 5.92 -17.77 -17.82
CA GLY A 314 5.68 -17.71 -19.26
C GLY A 314 4.44 -16.83 -19.41
N SER A 315 4.56 -15.70 -20.10
CA SER A 315 3.49 -14.70 -20.30
C SER A 315 2.14 -15.33 -20.63
N ALA A 316 1.10 -14.94 -19.90
CA ALA A 316 -0.29 -15.14 -20.30
C ALA A 316 -0.94 -13.77 -20.54
N THR A 317 -1.21 -13.52 -21.81
CA THR A 317 -1.96 -12.39 -22.35
C THR A 317 -3.41 -12.41 -21.87
N SER A 318 -3.87 -11.36 -21.19
CA SER A 318 -5.29 -11.19 -20.87
C SER A 318 -6.05 -10.65 -22.08
N SER A 319 -6.95 -11.47 -22.62
CA SER A 319 -7.88 -11.11 -23.69
C SER A 319 -8.95 -10.14 -23.18
N ALA A 320 -9.14 -9.05 -23.93
CA ALA A 320 -10.15 -8.03 -23.71
C ALA A 320 -11.58 -8.57 -23.79
N VAL A 321 -12.44 -8.11 -22.87
CA VAL A 321 -13.87 -8.37 -22.87
C VAL A 321 -14.59 -7.18 -23.52
N THR A 322 -15.11 -7.39 -24.72
CA THR A 322 -15.89 -6.42 -25.49
C THR A 322 -17.28 -6.25 -24.88
N SER A 323 -17.62 -5.06 -24.39
CA SER A 323 -18.98 -4.71 -23.98
C SER A 323 -19.74 -4.07 -25.13
N SER A 324 -20.75 -4.78 -25.63
CA SER A 324 -21.66 -4.34 -26.68
C SER A 324 -22.75 -3.44 -26.08
N SER A 325 -22.80 -2.18 -26.51
CA SER A 325 -23.90 -1.25 -26.22
C SER A 325 -25.14 -1.62 -27.03
N SER A 326 -26.26 -1.89 -26.36
CA SER A 326 -27.58 -2.04 -26.98
C SER A 326 -28.25 -0.68 -27.13
N GLU A 327 -28.42 -0.24 -28.37
CA GLU A 327 -29.30 0.87 -28.77
C GLU A 327 -30.76 0.57 -28.40
N LYS A 328 -31.39 1.47 -27.66
CA LYS A 328 -32.83 1.47 -27.42
C LYS A 328 -33.50 2.44 -28.39
N THR A 329 -33.98 1.90 -29.51
CA THR A 329 -34.88 2.57 -30.45
C THR A 329 -36.21 2.92 -29.76
N THR A 330 -36.56 4.20 -29.74
CA THR A 330 -37.86 4.68 -29.26
C THR A 330 -38.79 4.84 -30.46
N THR A 331 -39.75 3.92 -30.62
CA THR A 331 -40.82 4.03 -31.61
C THR A 331 -42.05 4.64 -30.94
N THR A 332 -42.44 5.82 -31.40
CA THR A 332 -43.66 6.53 -31.02
C THR A 332 -44.87 5.87 -31.68
N THR A 333 -45.80 5.35 -30.87
CA THR A 333 -47.12 4.90 -31.33
C THR A 333 -48.16 5.96 -31.00
N THR A 334 -48.70 6.58 -32.05
CA THR A 334 -49.83 7.52 -31.98
C THR A 334 -51.13 6.74 -31.75
N THR A 335 -51.83 6.99 -30.64
CA THR A 335 -53.19 6.51 -30.42
C THR A 335 -54.16 7.68 -30.53
N THR A 336 -54.93 7.69 -31.61
CA THR A 336 -56.09 8.56 -31.81
C THR A 336 -57.27 8.00 -31.02
N THR A 337 -57.87 8.81 -30.16
CA THR A 337 -59.22 8.57 -29.64
C THR A 337 -59.91 9.91 -29.43
N GLU A 338 -60.92 10.17 -30.25
CA GLU A 338 -61.90 11.25 -30.13
C GLU A 338 -62.79 11.03 -28.88
N PRO A 339 -63.34 12.08 -28.26
CA PRO A 339 -64.79 12.30 -28.45
C PRO A 339 -65.28 13.77 -28.42
N THR A 340 -66.19 14.05 -29.35
CA THR A 340 -67.55 14.60 -29.14
C THR A 340 -67.78 16.05 -28.64
N ARG A 341 -68.46 16.77 -29.54
CA ARG A 341 -69.37 17.94 -29.42
C ARG A 341 -68.81 19.34 -29.59
#